data_AF-A0A537TCY6-F1
#
_entry.id   AF-A0A537TCY6-F1
#
_cell.length_a   1.000
_cell.length_b   1.000
_cell.length_c   1.000
_cell.angle_alpha   90.00
_cell.angle_beta   90.00
_cell.angle_gamma   90.00
#
_symmetry.space_group_name_H-M   'P 1'
#
loop_
_entity.id
_entity.type
_entity.pdbx_description
1 polymer ?
#
loop_
_entity_poly.entity_id
_entity_poly.type
_entity_poly.pdbx_seq_one_letter_code
_entity_poly.pdbx_strand_id
1 'polypeptide(L)' 'MEKDIDMQAVSAAIAGFLACHVLTCRFLVQEGVVDKDRFTAYLETAMEEMAPGIEDQRALFGLRQLIAALRAPLTSTPVQ' A
#
# COMPACT_ATOMS: atom_id res chain seq x y z
N MET A 1 1.26 23.20 25.92
CA MET A 1 0.11 22.27 25.92
C MET A 1 0.34 21.33 24.77
N GLU A 2 1.09 20.26 25.00
CA GLU A 2 1.23 19.19 24.01
C GLU A 2 -0.16 18.63 23.75
N LYS A 3 -0.58 18.71 22.50
CA LYS A 3 -1.85 18.19 22.05
C LYS A 3 -1.71 16.68 22.14
N ASP A 4 -2.39 16.04 23.09
CA ASP A 4 -2.41 14.58 23.20
C ASP A 4 -2.87 14.03 21.85
N ILE A 5 -1.92 13.47 21.10
CA ILE A 5 -2.20 12.89 19.80
C ILE A 5 -2.95 11.60 20.08
N ASP A 6 -4.22 11.55 19.71
CA ASP A 6 -5.00 10.33 19.76
C ASP A 6 -4.38 9.29 18.81
N MET A 7 -3.54 8.43 19.37
CA MET A 7 -2.85 7.38 18.64
C MET A 7 -3.81 6.39 17.99
N GLN A 8 -5.02 6.21 18.56
CA GLN A 8 -6.03 5.34 17.95
C GLN A 8 -6.62 5.99 16.71
N ALA A 9 -6.94 7.29 16.77
CA ALA A 9 -7.41 8.03 15.60
C ALA A 9 -6.37 8.08 14.48
N VAL A 10 -5.09 8.30 14.81
CA VAL A 10 -3.99 8.27 13.82
C VAL A 10 -3.83 6.87 13.22
N SER A 11 -3.86 5.83 14.04
CA SER A 11 -3.78 4.44 13.57
C SER A 11 -4.94 4.09 12.62
N ALA A 12 -6.17 4.48 12.98
CA ALA A 12 -7.35 4.27 12.14
C ALA A 12 -7.24 5.02 10.79
N ALA A 13 -6.73 6.25 10.80
CA ALA A 13 -6.51 7.03 9.58
C ALA A 13 -5.46 6.37 8.66
N ILE A 14 -4.35 5.90 9.21
CA ILE A 14 -3.31 5.17 8.46
C ILE A 14 -3.88 3.88 7.86
N ALA A 15 -4.64 3.12 8.66
CA ALA A 15 -5.26 1.88 8.20
C ALA A 15 -6.27 2.13 7.06
N GLY A 16 -7.12 3.15 7.19
CA GLY A 16 -8.07 3.53 6.15
C GLY A 16 -7.39 4.01 4.87
N PHE A 17 -6.34 4.81 5.00
CA PHE A 17 -5.52 5.27 3.87
C PHE A 17 -4.89 4.08 3.13
N LEU A 18 -4.26 3.16 3.87
CA LEU A 18 -3.64 1.97 3.27
C LEU A 18 -4.67 1.06 2.61
N ALA A 19 -5.82 0.82 3.26
CA ALA A 19 -6.89 0.01 2.71
C ALA A 19 -7.42 0.60 1.39
N CYS A 20 -7.62 1.91 1.33
CA CYS A 20 -8.03 2.62 0.12
C CYS A 20 -7.04 2.38 -1.03
N HIS A 21 -5.74 2.59 -0.78
CA HIS A 21 -4.70 2.38 -1.81
C HIS A 21 -4.65 0.94 -2.29
N VAL A 22 -4.70 -0.03 -1.37
CA VAL A 22 -4.70 -1.46 -1.73
C VAL A 22 -5.90 -1.79 -2.61
N LEU A 23 -7.10 -1.35 -2.22
CA LEU A 23 -8.32 -1.63 -2.97
C LEU A 23 -8.30 -0.98 -4.36
N THR A 24 -7.91 0.29 -4.45
CA THR A 24 -7.80 1.01 -5.73
C THR A 24 -6.77 0.34 -6.64
N CYS A 25 -5.57 0.04 -6.16
CA CYS A 25 -4.54 -0.58 -6.98
C CYS A 25 -4.93 -1.99 -7.44
N ARG A 26 -5.55 -2.81 -6.56
CA ARG A 26 -6.03 -4.14 -6.95
C ARG A 26 -7.14 -4.06 -8.00
N PHE A 27 -8.07 -3.12 -7.86
CA PHE A 27 -9.11 -2.89 -8.86
C PHE A 27 -8.50 -2.51 -10.22
N LEU A 28 -7.56 -1.55 -10.26
CA LEU A 28 -6.92 -1.14 -11.52
C LEU A 28 -6.15 -2.28 -12.21
N VAL A 29 -5.54 -3.17 -11.41
CA VAL A 29 -4.90 -4.38 -11.93
C VAL A 29 -5.93 -5.39 -12.43
N GLN A 30 -7.04 -5.59 -11.71
CA GLN A 30 -8.13 -6.48 -12.12
C GLN A 30 -8.78 -6.05 -13.44
N GLU A 31 -9.00 -4.75 -13.61
CA GLU A 31 -9.58 -4.17 -14.83
C GLU A 31 -8.58 -4.09 -15.99
N GLY A 32 -7.32 -4.51 -15.78
CA GLY A 32 -6.28 -4.49 -16.81
C GLY A 32 -5.80 -3.08 -17.20
N VAL A 33 -6.19 -2.04 -16.44
CA VAL A 33 -5.70 -0.66 -16.61
C VAL A 33 -4.20 -0.61 -16.31
N VAL A 34 -3.76 -1.42 -15.36
CA VAL A 34 -2.37 -1.53 -14.94
C VAL A 34 -1.92 -2.99 -15.02
N ASP A 35 -0.76 -3.21 -15.66
CA ASP A 35 -0.13 -4.52 -15.66
C ASP A 35 0.43 -4.86 -14.26
N LYS A 36 -0.01 -5.98 -13.69
CA LYS A 36 0.35 -6.38 -12.32
C LYS A 36 1.86 -6.46 -12.12
N ASP A 37 2.56 -7.18 -12.99
CA ASP A 37 3.95 -7.53 -12.78
C ASP A 37 4.85 -6.31 -12.98
N ARG A 38 4.59 -5.52 -14.03
CA ARG A 38 5.30 -4.26 -14.29
C ARG A 38 5.07 -3.25 -13.18
N PHE A 39 3.83 -3.12 -12.68
CA PHE A 39 3.53 -2.18 -11.61
C PHE A 39 4.15 -2.61 -10.28
N THR A 40 4.08 -3.89 -9.95
CA THR A 40 4.70 -4.42 -8.74
C THR A 40 6.22 -4.23 -8.77
N ALA A 41 6.87 -4.54 -9.90
CA ALA A 41 8.31 -4.30 -10.08
C ALA A 41 8.68 -2.82 -9.94
N TYR A 42 7.88 -1.91 -10.53
CA TYR A 42 8.10 -0.48 -10.38
C TYR A 42 8.05 -0.03 -8.92
N LEU A 43 7.06 -0.49 -8.14
CA LEU A 43 6.93 -0.15 -6.72
C LEU A 43 8.10 -0.69 -5.89
N GLU A 44 8.62 -1.86 -6.23
CA GLU A 44 9.80 -2.45 -5.58
C GLU A 44 11.06 -1.64 -5.85
N THR A 45 11.31 -1.25 -7.10
CA THR A 45 12.43 -0.37 -7.46
C THR A 45 12.31 0.98 -6.76
N ALA A 46 11.12 1.60 -6.79
CA ALA A 46 10.91 2.87 -6.09
C ALA A 46 11.17 2.76 -4.59
N MET A 47 10.79 1.65 -3.96
CA MET A 47 11.08 1.40 -2.55
C MET A 47 12.59 1.28 -2.28
N GLU A 48 13.33 0.60 -3.15
CA GLU A 48 14.79 0.47 -3.06
C GLU A 48 15.50 1.82 -3.25
N GLU A 49 15.02 2.65 -4.17
CA GLU A 49 15.54 4.00 -4.41
C GLU A 49 15.25 4.97 -3.26
N MET A 50 14.09 4.84 -2.62
CA MET A 50 13.69 5.70 -1.50
C MET A 50 14.36 5.31 -0.19
N ALA A 51 14.65 4.02 0.03
CA ALA A 51 15.16 3.51 1.31
C ALA A 51 16.42 4.22 1.85
N PRO A 52 17.45 4.55 1.04
CA PRO A 52 18.64 5.26 1.51
C PRO A 52 18.38 6.69 2.01
N GLY A 53 17.32 7.34 1.51
CA GLY A 53 16.95 8.71 1.90
C GLY A 53 16.03 8.79 3.12
N ILE A 54 15.68 7.66 3.72
CA ILE A 54 14.69 7.58 4.80
C ILE A 54 15.38 7.16 6.10
N GLU A 55 15.39 8.08 7.07
CA GLU A 55 15.94 7.84 8.42
C GLU A 55 15.11 6.80 9.19
N ASP A 56 13.78 6.87 9.10
CA ASP A 56 12.86 5.92 9.74
C ASP A 56 12.21 4.97 8.73
N GLN A 57 12.72 3.76 8.66
CA GLN A 57 12.25 2.71 7.74
C GLN A 57 10.77 2.34 7.95
N ARG A 58 10.14 2.70 9.08
CA ARG A 58 8.70 2.53 9.28
C ARG A 58 7.87 3.37 8.31
N ALA A 59 8.44 4.45 7.77
CA ALA A 59 7.79 5.24 6.71
C ALA A 59 7.51 4.40 5.45
N LEU A 60 8.29 3.33 5.20
CA LEU A 60 8.08 2.42 4.07
C LEU A 60 7.04 1.32 4.36
N PHE A 61 6.48 1.25 5.56
CA PHE A 61 5.55 0.20 5.95
C PHE A 61 4.35 0.11 5.01
N GLY A 62 3.71 1.25 4.69
CA GLY A 62 2.55 1.27 3.80
C GLY A 62 2.87 0.74 2.39
N LEU A 63 4.03 1.12 1.85
CA LEU A 63 4.48 0.66 0.53
C LEU A 63 4.77 -0.85 0.51
N ARG A 64 5.41 -1.37 1.57
CA ARG A 64 5.62 -2.82 1.74
C ARG A 64 4.30 -3.59 1.79
N GLN A 65 3.32 -3.08 2.53
CA GLN A 65 1.99 -3.72 2.62
C GLN A 65 1.26 -3.69 1.27
N LEU A 66 1.36 -2.59 0.52
CA LEU A 66 0.78 -2.49 -0.82
C LEU A 66 1.40 -3.50 -1.78
N ILE A 67 2.73 -3.57 -1.85
CA ILE A 67 3.46 -4.54 -2.69
C ILE A 67 3.05 -5.98 -2.33
N ALA A 68 2.99 -6.29 -1.03
CA ALA A 68 2.55 -7.61 -0.57
C ALA A 68 1.11 -7.92 -1.01
N ALA A 69 0.19 -6.95 -0.90
CA ALA A 69 -1.20 -7.13 -1.31
C ALA A 69 -1.37 -7.30 -2.83
N LEU A 70 -0.54 -6.64 -3.64
CA LEU A 70 -0.54 -6.80 -5.09
C LEU A 70 0.00 -8.16 -5.52
N ARG A 71 1.03 -8.66 -4.85
CA ARG A 71 1.58 -10.00 -5.10
C ARG A 71 0.58 -11.11 -4.74
N ALA A 72 -0.22 -10.92 -3.70
CA ALA A 72 -1.24 -11.87 -3.30
C ALA A 72 -2.16 -12.25 -4.48
N PRO A 73 -2.62 -13.51 -4.55
CA PRO A 73 -3.61 -13.92 -5.54
C PRO A 73 -4.82 -12.97 -5.49
N LEU A 74 -5.34 -12.61 -6.66
CA LEU A 74 -6.65 -11.97 -6.73
C LEU A 74 -7.66 -13.02 -6.30
N THR A 75 -8.22 -12.87 -5.10
CA THR A 75 -9.36 -13.66 -4.67
C THR A 75 -10.52 -13.24 -5.56
N SER A 76 -10.80 -14.02 -6.61
CA SER A 76 -12.01 -13.88 -7.39
C SER A 76 -13.17 -14.26 -6.49
N THR A 77 -13.75 -13.30 -5.78
CA THR A 77 -15.09 -13.47 -5.25
C THR A 77 -16.03 -13.41 -6.45
N PRO A 78 -16.72 -14.50 -6.83
CA PRO A 78 -17.72 -14.42 -7.87
C PRO A 78 -18.78 -13.44 -7.38
N VAL A 79 -19.05 -12.39 -8.16
CA VAL A 79 -20.28 -11.62 -8.00
C VAL A 79 -21.41 -12.58 -8.38
N GLN A 80 -22.10 -13.12 -7.39
CA GLN A 80 -23.36 -13.85 -7.59
C GLN A 80 -24.50 -12.86 -7.78
#